data_AF-A0A1G9NBS3-F1
#
_entry.id   AF-A0A1G9NBS3-F1
#
_cell.length_a   1.000
_cell.length_b   1.000
_cell.length_c   1.000
_cell.angle_alpha   90.00
_cell.angle_beta   90.00
_cell.angle_gamma   90.00
#
_symmetry.space_group_name_H-M   'P 1'
#
loop_
_entity.id
_entity.type
_entity.pdbx_description
1 polymer ?
#
loop_
_entity_poly.entity_id
_entity_poly.type
_entity_poly.pdbx_seq_one_letter_code
_entity_poly.pdbx_strand_id
1 'polypeptide(L)'
;MKTILVLTDFSKNALIAAEEAALLAGRLNANLLLVYTDYGIPVSTFYPGIFHGGGDHSWELHCEREMNKIKNHLSRLFSLIDSNQCRPIISSRVSQGDLTGQVVNLLKDGNIALMAIGAATGIKTYPILSETEVYSMIETVGCRVLTFPENGTISVLDRMLFAKHFREADVFATEYLVELGKLFEDQLEVENEILC
;
A
#
# COMPACT_ATOMS: atom_id res chain seq x y z
N MET A 1 -1.82 8.25 16.08
CA MET A 1 -1.21 8.71 14.81
C MET A 1 -1.76 7.85 13.70
N LYS A 2 -2.02 8.43 12.53
CA LYS A 2 -2.47 7.67 11.35
C LYS A 2 -1.32 6.86 10.75
N THR A 3 -1.64 5.77 10.07
CA THR A 3 -0.68 4.87 9.41
C THR A 3 -1.06 4.69 7.94
N ILE A 4 -0.06 4.72 7.07
CA ILE A 4 -0.19 4.27 5.68
C ILE A 4 0.23 2.80 5.65
N LEU A 5 -0.69 1.95 5.21
CA LEU A 5 -0.45 0.53 4.97
C LEU A 5 0.15 0.38 3.57
N VAL A 6 1.30 -0.27 3.43
CA VAL A 6 1.91 -0.54 2.13
C VAL A 6 1.97 -2.04 1.91
N LEU A 7 1.31 -2.51 0.87
CA LEU A 7 1.42 -3.91 0.47
C LEU A 7 2.62 -4.08 -0.45
N THR A 8 3.36 -5.16 -0.24
CA THR A 8 4.56 -5.44 -1.02
C THR A 8 4.70 -6.92 -1.29
N ASP A 9 5.23 -7.21 -2.47
CA ASP A 9 5.62 -8.53 -2.99
C ASP A 9 7.13 -8.61 -3.21
N PHE A 10 7.88 -7.65 -2.66
CA PHE A 10 9.30 -7.40 -2.91
C PHE A 10 9.65 -7.07 -4.38
N SER A 11 8.67 -6.84 -5.25
CA SER A 11 8.91 -6.40 -6.61
C SER A 11 9.42 -4.95 -6.66
N LYS A 12 9.94 -4.58 -7.82
CA LYS A 12 10.32 -3.19 -8.11
C LYS A 12 9.10 -2.25 -7.99
N ASN A 13 7.93 -2.67 -8.44
CA ASN A 13 6.72 -1.83 -8.40
C ASN A 13 6.25 -1.60 -6.96
N ALA A 14 6.32 -2.62 -6.12
CA ALA A 14 6.04 -2.48 -4.71
C ALA A 14 7.08 -1.62 -3.98
N LEU A 15 8.35 -1.67 -4.39
CA LEU A 15 9.39 -0.78 -3.85
C LEU A 15 9.10 0.69 -4.19
N ILE A 16 8.74 0.99 -5.44
CA ILE A 16 8.34 2.35 -5.87
C ILE A 16 7.14 2.81 -5.04
N ALA A 17 6.11 1.97 -4.88
CA ALA A 17 4.96 2.29 -4.05
C ALA A 17 5.35 2.58 -2.58
N ALA A 18 6.31 1.83 -2.04
CA ALA A 18 6.80 2.04 -0.68
C ALA A 18 7.60 3.35 -0.55
N GLU A 19 8.40 3.72 -1.55
CA GLU A 19 9.13 5.00 -1.60
C GLU A 19 8.16 6.18 -1.64
N GLU A 20 7.16 6.14 -2.52
CA GLU A 20 6.15 7.20 -2.64
C GLU A 20 5.27 7.31 -1.39
N ALA A 21 4.84 6.18 -0.84
CA ALA A 21 4.11 6.16 0.42
C ALA A 21 4.95 6.70 1.59
N ALA A 22 6.26 6.48 1.57
CA ALA A 22 7.20 7.02 2.56
C ALA A 22 7.26 8.55 2.49
N LEU A 23 7.42 9.11 1.28
CA LEU A 23 7.36 10.55 1.05
C LEU A 23 6.04 11.16 1.51
N LEU A 24 4.94 10.52 1.13
CA LEU A 24 3.59 10.93 1.50
C LEU A 24 3.40 10.95 3.02
N ALA A 25 3.83 9.89 3.72
CA ALA A 25 3.70 9.80 5.16
C ALA A 25 4.47 10.90 5.90
N GLY A 26 5.64 11.30 5.39
CA GLY A 26 6.41 12.41 5.95
C GLY A 26 5.65 13.74 5.90
N ARG A 27 4.88 13.99 4.84
CA ARG A 27 4.00 15.17 4.70
C ARG A 27 2.74 15.06 5.56
N LEU A 28 2.18 13.86 5.67
CA LEU A 28 0.95 13.61 6.43
C LEU A 28 1.17 13.44 7.94
N ASN A 29 2.42 13.50 8.42
CA ASN A 29 2.78 13.12 9.79
C ASN A 29 2.25 11.72 10.17
N ALA A 30 2.33 10.78 9.23
CA ALA A 30 1.84 9.41 9.37
C ALA A 30 2.99 8.42 9.52
N ASN A 31 2.68 7.24 10.07
CA ASN A 31 3.60 6.10 10.12
C ASN A 31 3.45 5.21 8.88
N LEU A 32 4.43 4.34 8.64
CA LEU A 32 4.35 3.28 7.62
C LEU A 32 4.23 1.91 8.27
N LEU A 33 3.35 1.10 7.70
CA LEU A 33 3.28 -0.34 7.97
C LEU A 33 3.45 -1.10 6.65
N LEU A 34 4.62 -1.71 6.46
CA LEU A 34 4.89 -2.61 5.34
C LEU A 34 4.26 -3.98 5.62
N VAL A 35 3.50 -4.53 4.69
CA VAL A 35 2.88 -5.86 4.84
C VAL A 35 3.21 -6.72 3.64
N TYR A 36 3.81 -7.87 3.94
CA TYR A 36 3.97 -8.97 3.01
C TYR A 36 3.13 -10.16 3.51
N THR A 37 2.36 -10.75 2.62
CA THR A 37 1.60 -11.97 2.89
C THR A 37 1.93 -12.99 1.82
N ASP A 38 2.31 -14.19 2.26
CA ASP A 38 2.46 -15.33 1.38
C ASP A 38 1.12 -16.08 1.25
N TYR A 39 0.70 -16.35 0.02
CA TYR A 39 -0.39 -17.29 -0.23
C TYR A 39 0.13 -18.70 0.04
N GLY A 40 -0.03 -19.14 1.29
CA GLY A 40 0.32 -20.50 1.67
C GLY A 40 -0.29 -21.49 0.67
N ILE A 41 0.56 -22.36 0.10
CA ILE A 41 0.12 -23.39 -0.84
C ILE A 41 -1.02 -24.16 -0.17
N PRO A 42 -2.22 -24.26 -0.79
CA PRO A 42 -3.30 -25.04 -0.21
C PRO A 42 -2.81 -26.47 -0.05
N VAL A 43 -2.70 -26.93 1.19
CA VAL A 43 -2.30 -28.29 1.49
C VAL A 43 -3.43 -29.19 0.99
N SER A 44 -3.20 -29.88 -0.13
CA SER A 44 -4.14 -30.88 -0.61
C SER A 44 -4.24 -31.96 0.46
N THR A 45 -5.43 -32.11 1.04
CA THR A 45 -5.74 -33.12 2.07
C THR A 45 -5.63 -34.56 1.55
N PHE A 46 -5.33 -34.75 0.25
CA PHE A 46 -5.25 -36.06 -0.41
C PHE A 46 -3.90 -36.78 -0.30
N TYR A 47 -2.87 -36.19 0.31
CA TYR A 47 -1.60 -36.87 0.60
C TYR A 47 -1.30 -36.85 2.11
N PRO A 48 -1.82 -37.81 2.89
CA PRO A 48 -1.40 -38.00 4.27
C PRO A 48 0.03 -38.56 4.25
N GLY A 49 1.04 -37.72 4.44
CA GLY A 49 2.43 -38.19 4.50
C GLY A 49 3.51 -37.12 4.32
N ILE A 50 3.18 -35.95 3.77
CA ILE A 50 4.13 -34.83 3.75
C ILE A 50 3.85 -33.97 4.99
N PHE A 51 4.47 -34.35 6.10
CA PHE A 51 4.69 -33.40 7.19
C PHE A 51 5.58 -32.29 6.64
N HIS A 52 5.04 -31.11 6.35
CA HIS A 52 5.83 -29.88 6.47
C HIS A 52 5.96 -29.62 7.97
N GLY A 53 6.96 -30.29 8.56
CA GLY A 53 7.29 -30.14 9.96
C GLY A 53 7.82 -28.74 10.22
N GLY A 54 7.11 -27.95 11.03
CA GLY A 54 7.52 -26.60 11.44
C GLY A 54 7.47 -25.60 10.29
N GLY A 55 7.09 -24.35 10.56
CA GLY A 55 7.30 -23.28 9.59
C GLY A 55 8.76 -23.31 9.16
N ASP A 56 9.00 -23.30 7.85
CA ASP A 56 10.35 -23.26 7.32
C ASP A 56 10.98 -21.95 7.80
N HIS A 57 11.75 -22.02 8.89
CA HIS A 57 12.36 -20.84 9.51
C HIS A 57 13.21 -20.07 8.50
N SER A 58 13.67 -20.73 7.42
CA SER A 58 14.38 -20.08 6.32
C SER A 58 13.50 -19.10 5.53
N TRP A 59 12.20 -19.37 5.40
CA TRP A 59 11.23 -18.49 4.73
C TRP A 59 11.00 -17.20 5.50
N GLU A 60 10.68 -17.31 6.79
CA GLU A 60 10.44 -16.15 7.65
C GLU A 60 11.70 -15.28 7.71
N LEU A 61 12.88 -15.89 7.89
CA LEU A 61 14.15 -15.18 7.86
C LEU A 61 14.44 -14.52 6.50
N HIS A 62 14.05 -15.15 5.39
CA HIS A 62 14.18 -14.54 4.07
C HIS A 62 13.30 -13.29 3.94
N CYS A 63 12.01 -13.41 4.28
CA CYS A 63 11.06 -12.30 4.24
C CYS A 63 11.46 -11.15 5.17
N GLU A 64 11.93 -11.45 6.38
CA GLU A 64 12.45 -10.45 7.31
C GLU A 64 13.68 -9.73 6.76
N ARG A 65 14.59 -10.43 6.09
CA ARG A 65 15.75 -9.80 5.44
C ARG A 65 15.33 -8.85 4.34
N GLU A 66 14.40 -9.25 3.47
CA GLU A 66 13.90 -8.38 2.40
C GLU A 66 13.13 -7.17 2.98
N MET A 67 12.29 -7.37 4.00
CA MET A 67 11.66 -6.27 4.74
C MET A 67 12.67 -5.30 5.32
N ASN A 68 13.74 -5.80 5.95
CA ASN A 68 14.78 -4.96 6.51
C ASN A 68 15.55 -4.19 5.42
N LYS A 69 15.76 -4.76 4.23
CA LYS A 69 16.33 -4.02 3.10
C LYS A 69 15.44 -2.84 2.71
N ILE A 70 14.13 -3.06 2.57
CA ILE A 70 13.18 -1.98 2.25
C ILE A 70 13.19 -0.92 3.36
N LYS A 71 13.08 -1.31 4.62
CA LYS A 71 13.11 -0.37 5.76
C LYS A 71 14.39 0.47 5.81
N ASN A 72 15.54 -0.16 5.59
CA ASN A 72 16.83 0.54 5.57
C ASN A 72 16.92 1.50 4.39
N HIS A 73 16.41 1.09 3.23
CA HIS A 73 16.34 1.92 2.04
C HIS A 73 15.47 3.17 2.27
N LEU A 74 14.24 2.98 2.77
CA LEU A 74 13.33 4.08 3.09
C LEU A 74 13.89 5.01 4.17
N SER A 75 14.56 4.44 5.19
CA SER A 75 15.23 5.24 6.23
C SER A 75 16.34 6.12 5.66
N ARG A 76 17.09 5.61 4.67
CA ARG A 76 18.11 6.40 3.95
C ARG A 76 17.46 7.48 3.09
N LEU A 77 16.35 7.16 2.42
CA LEU A 77 15.59 8.13 1.64
C LEU A 77 15.17 9.33 2.53
N PHE A 78 14.71 9.09 3.75
CA PHE A 78 14.40 10.18 4.70
C PHE A 78 15.62 10.97 5.18
N SER A 79 16.82 10.38 5.19
CA SER A 79 18.04 11.11 5.54
C SER A 79 18.48 12.10 4.47
N LEU A 80 18.00 11.94 3.23
CA LEU A 80 18.28 12.79 2.09
C LEU A 80 17.25 13.91 1.90
N ILE A 81 16.12 13.84 2.62
CA ILE A 81 15.01 14.79 2.53
C ILE A 81 15.17 15.85 3.62
N ASP A 82 14.72 17.06 3.31
CA ASP A 82 14.87 18.26 4.12
C ASP A 82 14.36 18.07 5.56
N SER A 83 15.07 18.68 6.52
CA SER A 83 14.94 18.43 7.96
C SER A 83 13.61 18.86 8.58
N ASN A 84 12.80 19.62 7.84
CA ASN A 84 11.51 20.14 8.30
C ASN A 84 10.34 19.14 8.14
N GLN A 85 10.55 17.99 7.49
CA GLN A 85 9.51 16.96 7.36
C GLN A 85 9.54 15.98 8.54
N CYS A 86 8.35 15.52 8.95
CA CYS A 86 8.24 14.47 9.95
C CYS A 86 8.86 13.18 9.42
N ARG A 87 9.54 12.45 10.29
CA ARG A 87 10.14 11.14 9.97
C ARG A 87 9.16 10.04 10.37
N PRO A 88 8.53 9.35 9.41
CA PRO A 88 7.61 8.25 9.69
C PRO A 88 8.30 7.13 10.47
N ILE A 89 7.58 6.55 11.44
CA ILE A 89 8.01 5.27 12.01
C ILE A 89 7.67 4.18 11.00
N ILE A 90 8.68 3.41 10.58
CA ILE A 90 8.51 2.30 9.63
C ILE A 90 8.45 0.99 10.40
N SER A 91 7.28 0.35 10.35
CA SER A 91 7.03 -0.99 10.88
C SER A 91 6.80 -1.97 9.73
N SER A 92 6.98 -3.27 9.99
CA SER A 92 6.81 -4.33 9.00
C SER A 92 6.11 -5.54 9.61
N ARG A 93 5.27 -6.21 8.83
CA ARG A 93 4.60 -7.45 9.20
C ARG A 93 4.70 -8.45 8.05
N VAL A 94 5.21 -9.64 8.37
CA VAL A 94 5.24 -10.81 7.50
C VAL A 94 4.19 -11.78 8.01
N SER A 95 3.47 -12.41 7.09
CA SER A 95 2.38 -13.31 7.45
C SER A 95 2.12 -14.34 6.35
N GLN A 96 1.39 -15.39 6.69
CA GLN A 96 0.93 -16.42 5.76
C GLN A 96 -0.60 -16.48 5.77
N GLY A 97 -1.19 -16.77 4.61
CA GLY A 97 -2.62 -17.03 4.47
C GLY A 97 -3.34 -15.96 3.66
N ASP A 98 -4.63 -15.78 3.93
CA ASP A 98 -5.49 -14.85 3.18
C ASP A 98 -5.12 -13.39 3.47
N LEU A 99 -4.59 -12.72 2.46
CA LEU A 99 -4.26 -11.29 2.52
C LEU A 99 -5.51 -10.44 2.80
N THR A 100 -6.66 -10.79 2.24
CA THR A 100 -7.91 -10.04 2.42
C THR A 100 -8.32 -10.01 3.88
N GLY A 101 -8.45 -11.17 4.51
CA GLY A 101 -8.77 -11.27 5.93
C GLY A 101 -7.75 -10.57 6.83
N GLN A 102 -6.47 -10.61 6.49
CA GLN A 102 -5.43 -9.93 7.26
C GLN A 102 -5.52 -8.42 7.17
N VAL A 103 -5.70 -7.88 5.96
CA VAL A 103 -5.90 -6.45 5.73
C VAL A 103 -7.18 -5.97 6.40
N VAL A 104 -8.30 -6.70 6.28
CA VAL A 104 -9.55 -6.40 6.99
C VAL A 104 -9.32 -6.29 8.50
N ASN A 105 -8.55 -7.22 9.07
CA ASN A 105 -8.24 -7.19 10.50
C ASN A 105 -7.36 -6.00 10.89
N LEU A 106 -6.35 -5.66 10.08
CA LEU A 106 -5.53 -4.47 10.29
C LEU A 106 -6.34 -3.17 10.20
N LEU A 107 -7.36 -3.13 9.34
CA LEU A 107 -8.22 -1.97 9.16
C LEU A 107 -9.23 -1.80 10.31
N LYS A 108 -9.67 -2.88 10.96
CA LYS A 108 -10.55 -2.82 12.15
C LYS A 108 -9.92 -2.06 13.32
N ASP A 109 -8.60 -2.03 13.41
CA ASP A 109 -7.88 -1.27 14.44
C ASP A 109 -8.01 0.25 14.25
N GLY A 110 -8.55 0.72 13.10
CA GLY A 110 -8.93 2.12 12.85
C GLY A 110 -7.77 3.09 12.65
N ASN A 111 -6.52 2.63 12.77
CA ASN A 111 -5.34 3.48 12.66
C ASN A 111 -4.82 3.66 11.23
N ILE A 112 -5.34 2.90 10.27
CA ILE A 112 -4.92 2.95 8.86
C ILE A 112 -5.77 3.98 8.12
N ALA A 113 -5.11 5.00 7.57
CA ALA A 113 -5.77 6.08 6.85
C ALA A 113 -5.80 5.86 5.34
N LEU A 114 -4.81 5.12 4.83
CA LEU A 114 -4.58 4.90 3.41
C LEU A 114 -3.84 3.57 3.22
N MET A 115 -4.17 2.86 2.15
CA MET A 115 -3.41 1.72 1.64
C MET A 115 -2.67 2.13 0.36
N ALA A 116 -1.43 1.70 0.21
CA ALA A 116 -0.57 1.94 -0.94
C ALA A 116 -0.19 0.61 -1.59
N ILE A 117 -0.35 0.51 -2.91
CA ILE A 117 0.02 -0.66 -3.70
C ILE A 117 0.73 -0.24 -4.99
N GLY A 118 1.68 -1.05 -5.46
CA GLY A 118 2.25 -0.89 -6.80
C GLY A 118 1.29 -1.42 -7.86
N ALA A 119 1.10 -0.67 -8.94
CA ALA A 119 0.32 -1.14 -10.09
C ALA A 119 1.17 -2.12 -10.92
N ALA A 120 0.59 -3.25 -11.28
CA ALA A 120 1.18 -4.15 -12.27
C ALA A 120 0.82 -3.64 -13.68
N THR A 121 1.80 -3.54 -14.57
CA THR A 121 1.51 -3.32 -15.99
C THR A 121 1.25 -4.67 -16.67
N GLY A 122 -0.01 -4.94 -17.03
CA GLY A 122 -0.41 -6.09 -17.86
C GLY A 122 -0.94 -7.31 -17.10
N ILE A 123 -1.72 -8.11 -17.84
CA ILE A 123 -2.53 -9.27 -17.39
C ILE A 123 -1.69 -10.43 -16.78
N LYS A 124 -0.36 -10.32 -16.67
CA LYS A 124 0.51 -11.45 -16.33
C LYS A 124 1.76 -11.05 -15.53
N THR A 125 1.60 -10.60 -14.30
CA THR A 125 2.65 -10.74 -13.27
C THR A 125 1.98 -10.96 -11.92
N TYR A 126 2.64 -11.74 -11.06
CA TYR A 126 2.06 -12.53 -9.97
C TYR A 126 1.08 -11.77 -9.02
N PRO A 127 0.05 -12.48 -8.50
CA PRO A 127 -1.07 -11.89 -7.81
C PRO A 127 -0.77 -11.79 -6.32
N ILE A 128 -0.31 -10.63 -5.85
CA ILE A 128 -0.61 -10.33 -4.44
C ILE A 128 -2.08 -9.93 -4.33
N LEU A 129 -2.60 -9.22 -5.33
CA LEU A 129 -4.03 -8.98 -5.49
C LEU A 129 -4.39 -9.01 -6.97
N SER A 130 -5.31 -9.87 -7.37
CA SER A 130 -6.10 -9.63 -8.58
C SER A 130 -6.80 -8.29 -8.45
N GLU A 131 -7.09 -7.61 -9.57
CA GLU A 131 -7.91 -6.39 -9.55
C GLU A 131 -9.20 -6.62 -8.73
N THR A 132 -9.78 -7.81 -8.84
CA THR A 132 -10.97 -8.25 -8.09
C THR A 132 -10.75 -8.32 -6.57
N GLU A 133 -9.56 -8.69 -6.09
CA GLU A 133 -9.23 -8.70 -4.66
C GLU A 133 -9.00 -7.27 -4.13
N VAL A 134 -8.35 -6.39 -4.91
CA VAL A 134 -8.26 -4.95 -4.57
C VAL A 134 -9.66 -4.33 -4.51
N TYR A 135 -10.51 -4.58 -5.52
CA TYR A 135 -11.88 -4.08 -5.56
C TYR A 135 -12.72 -4.60 -4.40
N SER A 136 -12.66 -5.91 -4.10
CA SER A 136 -13.41 -6.47 -2.98
C SER A 136 -12.92 -5.94 -1.63
N MET A 137 -11.62 -5.66 -1.45
CA MET A 137 -11.10 -4.98 -0.27
C MET A 137 -11.61 -3.54 -0.14
N ILE A 138 -11.62 -2.77 -1.24
CA ILE A 138 -12.13 -1.40 -1.28
C ILE A 138 -13.61 -1.39 -0.87
N GLU A 139 -14.42 -2.29 -1.44
CA GLU A 139 -15.86 -2.39 -1.16
C GLU A 139 -16.15 -2.86 0.27
N THR A 140 -15.39 -3.84 0.77
CA THR A 140 -15.69 -4.50 2.06
C THR A 140 -15.35 -3.62 3.26
N VAL A 141 -14.30 -2.80 3.16
CA VAL A 141 -13.72 -2.14 4.34
C VAL A 141 -13.70 -0.61 4.24
N GLY A 142 -14.06 -0.05 3.08
CA GLY A 142 -14.04 1.40 2.87
C GLY A 142 -12.63 2.01 3.00
N CYS A 143 -11.59 1.20 2.82
CA CYS A 143 -10.21 1.67 2.86
C CYS A 143 -9.88 2.39 1.55
N ARG A 144 -9.26 3.56 1.68
CA ARG A 144 -8.78 4.32 0.54
C ARG A 144 -7.51 3.67 0.03
N VAL A 145 -7.45 3.39 -1.28
CA VAL A 145 -6.31 2.75 -1.92
C VAL A 145 -5.64 3.73 -2.88
N LEU A 146 -4.31 3.82 -2.79
CA LEU A 146 -3.45 4.57 -3.69
C LEU A 146 -2.61 3.59 -4.49
N THR A 147 -2.72 3.66 -5.81
CA THR A 147 -2.00 2.80 -6.74
C THR A 147 -0.88 3.57 -7.42
N PHE A 148 0.35 3.05 -7.35
CA PHE A 148 1.52 3.71 -7.94
C PHE A 148 1.95 3.03 -9.24
N PRO A 149 2.03 3.75 -10.37
CA PRO A 149 2.42 3.16 -11.65
C PRO A 149 3.90 2.76 -11.67
N GLU A 150 4.22 1.70 -12.42
CA GLU A 150 5.58 1.15 -12.58
C GLU A 150 6.62 2.16 -13.09
N ASN A 151 6.18 3.14 -13.88
CA ASN A 151 7.01 4.19 -14.45
C ASN A 151 6.71 5.58 -13.88
N GLY A 152 6.07 5.65 -12.71
CA GLY A 152 5.86 6.91 -12.01
C GLY A 152 7.21 7.55 -11.71
N THR A 153 7.46 8.74 -12.23
CA THR A 153 8.55 9.57 -11.71
C THR A 153 8.14 10.09 -10.34
N ILE A 154 9.06 9.98 -9.38
CA ILE A 154 8.99 10.65 -8.08
C ILE A 154 8.81 12.14 -8.35
N SER A 155 7.57 12.58 -8.36
CA SER A 155 7.22 13.98 -8.50
C SER A 155 6.48 14.37 -7.25
N VAL A 156 6.77 15.57 -6.79
CA VAL A 156 5.92 16.26 -5.83
C VAL A 156 4.50 16.14 -6.38
N LEU A 157 3.57 15.75 -5.52
CA LEU A 157 2.18 15.60 -5.91
C LEU A 157 1.64 17.00 -6.25
N ASP A 158 1.82 17.38 -7.52
CA ASP A 158 1.61 18.74 -8.01
C ASP A 158 0.21 18.93 -8.57
N ARG A 159 -0.50 17.84 -8.94
CA ARG A 159 -1.85 17.87 -9.49
C ARG A 159 -2.63 16.60 -9.13
N MET A 160 -3.95 16.72 -8.95
CA MET A 160 -4.85 15.59 -8.73
C MET A 160 -6.02 15.63 -9.72
N LEU A 161 -6.08 14.65 -10.61
CA LEU A 161 -7.22 14.47 -11.50
C LEU A 161 -8.32 13.67 -10.80
N PHE A 162 -9.55 14.18 -10.82
CA PHE A 162 -10.71 13.47 -10.26
C PHE A 162 -11.74 13.20 -11.35
N ALA A 163 -11.77 11.97 -11.83
CA ALA A 163 -12.82 11.51 -12.74
C ALA A 163 -14.10 11.24 -11.94
N LYS A 164 -15.16 12.00 -12.25
CA LYS A 164 -16.42 11.98 -11.52
C LYS A 164 -17.57 11.46 -12.38
N HIS A 165 -18.47 10.66 -11.80
CA HIS A 165 -19.71 10.22 -12.44
C HIS A 165 -20.98 10.83 -11.79
N PHE A 166 -20.82 11.87 -10.98
CA PHE A 166 -21.84 12.62 -10.23
C PHE A 166 -22.77 11.75 -9.36
N ARG A 167 -22.22 10.74 -8.67
CA ARG A 167 -22.93 9.92 -7.66
C ARG A 167 -22.68 10.45 -6.24
N GLU A 168 -23.49 10.06 -5.26
CA GLU A 168 -23.27 10.44 -3.85
C GLU A 168 -21.88 10.05 -3.33
N ALA A 169 -21.36 8.89 -3.76
CA ALA A 169 -20.01 8.43 -3.45
C ALA A 169 -18.93 9.44 -3.90
N ASP A 170 -19.21 10.22 -4.96
CA ASP A 170 -18.26 11.19 -5.48
C ASP A 170 -18.18 12.46 -4.62
N VAL A 171 -19.19 12.75 -3.80
CA VAL A 171 -19.15 13.87 -2.84
C VAL A 171 -18.11 13.57 -1.76
N PHE A 172 -18.14 12.37 -1.19
CA PHE A 172 -17.16 11.94 -0.19
C PHE A 172 -15.73 11.87 -0.74
N ALA A 173 -15.57 11.42 -1.99
CA ALA A 173 -14.27 11.41 -2.66
C ALA A 173 -13.76 12.84 -2.89
N THR A 174 -14.64 13.78 -3.29
CA THR A 174 -14.27 15.19 -3.47
C THR A 174 -13.83 15.83 -2.14
N GLU A 175 -14.59 15.64 -1.06
CA GLU A 175 -14.23 16.17 0.27
C GLU A 175 -12.87 15.65 0.73
N TYR A 176 -12.62 14.36 0.55
CA TYR A 176 -11.32 13.75 0.89
C TYR A 176 -10.18 14.31 0.03
N LEU A 177 -10.37 14.47 -1.28
CA LEU A 177 -9.35 15.03 -2.16
C LEU A 177 -9.06 16.50 -1.81
N VAL A 178 -10.07 17.27 -1.39
CA VAL A 178 -9.88 18.62 -0.87
C VAL A 178 -9.10 18.62 0.44
N GLU A 179 -9.41 17.72 1.38
CA GLU A 179 -8.65 17.56 2.63
C GLU A 179 -7.20 17.16 2.36
N LEU A 180 -7.01 16.22 1.44
CA LEU A 180 -5.69 15.73 1.07
C LEU A 180 -4.91 16.84 0.35
N GLY A 181 -5.54 17.59 -0.56
CA GLY A 181 -4.91 18.70 -1.27
C GLY A 181 -4.49 19.87 -0.39
N LYS A 182 -5.21 20.14 0.72
CA LYS A 182 -4.77 21.12 1.73
C LYS A 182 -3.40 20.78 2.34
N LEU A 183 -2.99 19.51 2.30
CA LEU A 183 -1.70 19.05 2.83
C LEU A 183 -0.54 19.28 1.84
N PHE A 184 -0.83 19.76 0.63
CA PHE A 184 0.15 20.00 -0.44
C PHE A 184 0.32 21.49 -0.79
N GLU A 185 -0.06 22.41 0.10
CA GLU A 185 0.15 23.86 -0.01
C GLU A 185 -0.11 24.44 -1.42
N ASP A 186 -1.40 24.55 -1.77
CA ASP A 186 -1.94 25.29 -2.93
C ASP A 186 -1.64 24.78 -4.35
N GLN A 187 -1.12 23.55 -4.52
CA GLN A 187 -0.93 22.95 -5.84
C GLN A 187 -2.14 22.13 -6.36
N LEU A 188 -3.24 22.07 -5.61
CA LEU A 188 -4.37 21.22 -6.00
C LEU A 188 -5.26 21.87 -7.08
N GLU A 189 -5.03 21.53 -8.34
CA GLU A 189 -5.99 21.73 -9.42
C GLU A 189 -6.85 20.47 -9.57
N VAL A 190 -8.14 20.53 -9.19
CA VAL A 190 -9.11 19.44 -9.39
C VAL A 190 -9.78 19.65 -10.75
N GLU A 191 -9.27 18.97 -11.76
CA GLU A 191 -9.94 18.90 -13.07
C GLU A 191 -11.01 17.79 -13.03
N ASN A 192 -12.24 18.15 -13.43
CA ASN A 192 -13.33 17.19 -13.61
C ASN A 192 -13.29 16.70 -15.05
N GLU A 193 -12.86 15.46 -15.27
CA GLU A 193 -12.96 14.84 -16.59
C GLU A 193 -14.23 13.98 -16.65
N ILE A 194 -15.12 14.30 -17.59
CA ILE A 194 -16.31 13.49 -17.88
C ILE A 194 -15.88 12.40 -18.86
N LEU A 195 -15.63 11.20 -18.34
CA LEU A 195 -15.46 10.01 -19.19
C LEU A 195 -16.86 9.60 -19.71
N CYS A 196 -17.17 10.05 -20.94
CA CYS A 196 -18.36 9.66 -21.71
C CYS A 196 -18.18 8.28 -22.36
#